data_AF-A0A3D8ISK7-F1
#
_entry.id   AF-A0A3D8ISK7-F1
#
_cell.length_a   1.000
_cell.length_b   1.000
_cell.length_c   1.000
_cell.angle_alpha   90.00
_cell.angle_beta   90.00
_cell.angle_gamma   90.00
#
_symmetry.space_group_name_H-M   'P 1'
#
loop_
_entity.id
_entity.type
_entity.pdbx_description
1 polymer ?
#
loop_
_entity_poly.entity_id
_entity_poly.type
_entity_poly.pdbx_seq_one_letter_code
_entity_poly.pdbx_strand_id
1 'polypeptide(L)'
;MKKWGILLILSIGVLWLIWLQFFQHSIDLETYENFDENNNLISSTEYIPDSHNKSTFLICKTRKGKEPCKEVHGIKNGIEKWYKNGILKYEDSYSHGILQFSTLFYTNGLKHQENIYEAGKLIKQKIYAKDSINSLMQENIYKNQEKISKFFKNNKLFKVEKYNNDILVSRRIYNENGVIIQLEEYGLSKGNGFDPFEYFLDDFDNFERNSPFLYDNHKQNDSQRQQITPDIRSGNWI
;
A
#
# COMPACT_ATOMS: atom_id res chain seq x y z
N MET A 1 -33.43 49.90 -13.97
CA MET A 1 -33.26 48.43 -13.78
C MET A 1 -31.77 48.03 -13.84
N LYS A 2 -30.93 48.49 -12.90
CA LYS A 2 -29.47 48.19 -12.88
C LYS A 2 -28.91 47.80 -11.50
N LYS A 3 -29.72 47.80 -10.43
CA LYS A 3 -29.25 47.56 -9.06
C LYS A 3 -29.24 46.08 -8.63
N TRP A 4 -29.97 45.21 -9.36
CA TRP A 4 -30.07 43.78 -9.03
C TRP A 4 -28.89 42.95 -9.55
N GLY A 5 -28.19 43.39 -10.60
CA GLY A 5 -27.04 42.68 -11.16
C GLY A 5 -25.80 42.69 -10.26
N ILE A 6 -25.59 43.76 -9.49
CA ILE A 6 -24.42 43.91 -8.60
C ILE A 6 -24.56 43.00 -7.36
N LEU A 7 -25.78 42.82 -6.85
CA LEU A 7 -26.05 41.94 -5.71
C LEU A 7 -25.84 40.46 -6.05
N LEU A 8 -26.17 40.04 -7.27
CA LEU A 8 -25.94 38.67 -7.74
C LEU A 8 -24.46 38.34 -7.94
N ILE A 9 -23.66 39.31 -8.41
CA ILE A 9 -22.21 39.10 -8.59
C ILE A 9 -21.50 39.02 -7.23
N LEU A 10 -21.91 39.85 -6.26
CA LEU A 10 -21.36 39.80 -4.89
C LEU A 10 -21.72 38.50 -4.17
N SER A 11 -22.94 37.97 -4.34
CA SER A 11 -23.33 36.72 -3.68
C SER A 11 -22.59 35.50 -4.22
N ILE A 12 -22.35 35.44 -5.54
CA ILE A 12 -21.54 34.39 -6.17
C ILE A 12 -20.07 34.47 -5.71
N GLY A 13 -19.51 35.68 -5.57
CA GLY A 13 -18.16 35.87 -5.05
C GLY A 13 -18.01 35.41 -3.59
N VAL A 14 -18.99 35.68 -2.73
CA VAL A 14 -18.98 35.24 -1.32
C VAL A 14 -19.14 33.72 -1.22
N LEU A 15 -20.02 33.12 -2.02
CA LEU A 15 -20.15 31.65 -2.08
C LEU A 15 -18.87 30.98 -2.59
N TRP A 16 -18.17 31.59 -3.55
CA TRP A 16 -16.88 31.09 -4.05
C TRP A 16 -15.76 31.22 -3.00
N LEU A 17 -15.74 32.30 -2.21
CA LEU A 17 -14.81 32.47 -1.09
C LEU A 17 -15.10 31.50 0.08
N ILE A 18 -16.37 31.23 0.38
CA ILE A 18 -16.77 30.22 1.37
C ILE A 18 -16.39 28.81 0.87
N TRP A 19 -16.56 28.53 -0.43
CA TRP A 19 -16.15 27.27 -1.04
C TRP A 19 -14.62 27.09 -1.02
N LEU A 20 -13.85 28.16 -1.26
CA LEU A 20 -12.39 28.17 -1.09
C LEU A 20 -11.94 27.95 0.35
N GLN A 21 -12.63 28.54 1.33
CA GLN A 21 -12.34 28.30 2.75
C GLN A 21 -12.67 26.88 3.20
N PHE A 22 -13.68 26.22 2.59
CA PHE A 22 -14.02 24.83 2.89
C PHE A 22 -13.08 23.81 2.23
N PHE A 23 -12.47 24.14 1.08
CA PHE A 23 -11.57 23.22 0.36
C PHE A 23 -10.12 23.22 0.87
N GLN A 24 -9.80 24.04 1.86
CA GLN A 24 -8.45 24.18 2.39
C GLN A 24 -8.34 23.75 3.86
N HIS A 25 -9.14 22.77 4.30
CA HIS A 25 -8.80 22.03 5.51
C HIS A 25 -7.65 21.07 5.17
N SER A 26 -6.43 21.62 5.16
CA SER A 26 -5.22 20.79 5.23
C SER A 26 -5.33 19.96 6.49
N ILE A 27 -5.30 18.64 6.33
CA ILE A 27 -5.14 17.75 7.47
C ILE A 27 -3.74 18.03 8.02
N ASP A 28 -3.66 18.64 9.20
CA ASP A 28 -2.38 18.89 9.87
C ASP A 28 -1.78 17.56 10.30
N LEU A 29 -0.78 17.09 9.55
CA LEU A 29 -0.03 15.88 9.85
C LEU A 29 1.14 16.23 10.77
N GLU A 30 1.28 15.50 11.87
CA GLU A 30 2.47 15.51 12.70
C GLU A 30 3.35 14.30 12.39
N THR A 31 4.66 14.47 12.58
CA THR A 31 5.65 13.42 12.34
C THR A 31 6.45 13.12 13.61
N TYR A 32 6.57 11.85 13.94
CA TYR A 32 7.46 11.37 14.99
C TYR A 32 8.63 10.59 14.37
N GLU A 33 9.83 11.07 14.62
CA GLU A 33 11.06 10.49 14.11
C GLU A 33 11.82 9.76 15.23
N ASN A 34 12.36 8.59 14.91
CA ASN A 34 13.30 7.88 15.77
C ASN A 34 14.68 7.87 15.12
N PHE A 35 15.69 8.10 15.95
CA PHE A 35 17.10 8.06 15.57
C PHE A 35 17.83 6.92 16.29
N ASP A 36 18.92 6.43 15.71
CA ASP A 36 19.86 5.55 16.41
C ASP A 36 20.86 6.33 17.28
N GLU A 37 21.78 5.62 17.95
CA GLU A 37 22.81 6.20 18.82
C GLU A 37 23.79 7.12 18.08
N ASN A 38 23.87 7.01 16.75
CA ASN A 38 24.72 7.82 15.89
C ASN A 38 23.93 8.94 15.20
N ASN A 39 22.70 9.20 15.65
CA ASN A 39 21.80 10.21 15.10
C ASN A 39 21.35 9.94 13.65
N ASN A 40 21.34 8.68 13.20
CA ASN A 40 20.76 8.31 11.91
C ASN A 40 19.25 8.05 12.06
N LEU A 41 18.44 8.58 11.14
CA LEU A 41 17.00 8.31 11.08
C LEU A 41 16.74 6.82 10.80
N ILE A 42 16.00 6.16 11.70
CA ILE A 42 15.67 4.73 11.59
C ILE A 42 14.19 4.46 11.35
N SER A 43 13.33 5.40 11.73
CA SER A 43 11.91 5.35 11.40
C SER A 43 11.25 6.71 11.50
N SER A 44 10.28 6.95 10.63
CA SER A 44 9.37 8.08 10.67
C SER A 44 7.95 7.56 10.80
N THR A 45 7.11 8.26 11.54
CA THR A 45 5.69 7.92 11.69
C THR A 45 4.86 9.19 11.61
N GLU A 46 4.00 9.23 10.61
CA GLU A 46 3.05 10.31 10.39
C GLU A 46 1.71 9.97 11.05
N TYR A 47 1.09 10.97 11.65
CA TYR A 47 -0.21 10.82 12.28
C TYR A 47 -0.99 12.14 12.27
N ILE A 48 -2.31 12.01 12.36
CA ILE A 48 -3.22 13.13 12.56
C ILE A 48 -3.38 13.29 14.07
N PRO A 49 -2.97 14.42 14.69
CA PRO A 49 -3.10 14.63 16.12
C PRO A 49 -4.58 14.68 16.51
N ASP A 50 -4.92 14.03 17.63
CA ASP A 50 -6.27 14.08 18.20
C ASP A 50 -6.27 14.98 19.43
N SER A 51 -6.71 16.23 19.24
CA SER A 51 -6.78 17.25 20.29
C SER A 51 -7.73 16.88 21.44
N HIS A 52 -8.60 15.88 21.24
CA HIS A 52 -9.54 15.40 22.25
C HIS A 52 -9.05 14.15 22.97
N ASN A 53 -7.84 13.65 22.68
CA ASN A 53 -7.21 12.48 23.31
C ASN A 53 -8.09 11.22 23.31
N LYS A 54 -8.97 11.05 22.31
CA LYS A 54 -9.89 9.90 22.23
C LYS A 54 -9.22 8.67 21.63
N SER A 55 -8.23 8.88 20.76
CA SER A 55 -7.49 7.82 20.09
C SER A 55 -6.02 7.89 20.46
N THR A 56 -5.44 6.76 20.87
CA THR A 56 -3.99 6.62 21.08
C THR A 56 -3.42 5.45 20.31
N PHE A 57 -2.13 5.53 19.99
CA PHE A 57 -1.38 4.41 19.43
C PHE A 57 0.08 4.44 19.89
N LEU A 58 0.73 3.28 19.81
CA LEU A 58 2.14 3.14 20.15
C LEU A 58 3.01 3.27 18.89
N ILE A 59 4.07 4.08 19.00
CA ILE A 59 5.15 4.17 18.03
C ILE A 59 6.38 3.50 18.60
N CYS A 60 6.78 2.39 18.00
CA CYS A 60 7.88 1.57 18.47
C CYS A 60 9.07 1.62 17.52
N LYS A 61 10.28 1.52 18.07
CA LYS A 61 11.51 1.38 17.28
C LYS A 61 11.42 0.21 16.30
N THR A 62 10.82 -0.91 16.70
CA THR A 62 10.61 -2.09 15.83
C THR A 62 9.17 -2.20 15.31
N ARG A 63 8.98 -2.77 14.10
CA ARG A 63 7.63 -2.99 13.51
C ARG A 63 6.77 -3.91 14.37
N LYS A 64 7.40 -4.88 15.06
CA LYS A 64 6.73 -5.88 15.91
C LYS A 64 6.40 -5.36 17.32
N GLY A 65 6.52 -4.07 17.58
CA GLY A 65 6.16 -3.49 18.88
C GLY A 65 7.14 -3.79 20.02
N LYS A 66 8.38 -4.19 19.73
CA LYS A 66 9.41 -4.35 20.77
C LYS A 66 10.01 -2.99 21.15
N GLU A 67 10.12 -2.79 22.46
CA GLU A 67 10.55 -1.58 23.19
C GLU A 67 11.87 -0.97 22.68
N PRO A 68 12.07 0.35 22.87
CA PRO A 68 11.13 1.30 23.46
C PRO A 68 10.02 1.74 22.49
N CYS A 69 8.84 2.00 23.05
CA CYS A 69 7.67 2.54 22.36
C CYS A 69 7.22 3.84 23.03
N LYS A 70 6.72 4.80 22.24
CA LYS A 70 6.11 6.03 22.71
C LYS A 70 4.62 5.99 22.42
N GLU A 71 3.79 6.33 23.41
CA GLU A 71 2.36 6.54 23.20
C GLU A 71 2.12 7.94 22.61
N VAL A 72 1.27 7.99 21.59
CA VAL A 72 0.91 9.22 20.87
C VAL A 72 -0.61 9.30 20.75
N HIS A 73 -1.15 10.49 20.99
CA HIS A 73 -2.57 10.80 20.81
C HIS A 73 -2.82 11.20 19.36
N GLY A 74 -3.64 10.41 18.66
CA GLY A 74 -3.91 10.63 17.26
C GLY A 74 -4.31 9.39 16.49
N ILE A 75 -4.39 9.57 15.19
CA ILE A 75 -4.74 8.54 14.22
C ILE A 75 -3.54 8.34 13.29
N LYS A 76 -3.02 7.11 13.27
CA LYS A 76 -1.86 6.77 12.43
C LYS A 76 -2.18 6.95 10.94
N ASN A 77 -1.22 7.54 10.21
CA ASN A 77 -1.32 7.82 8.77
C ASN A 77 -0.25 7.08 7.96
N GLY A 78 1.02 7.16 8.37
CA GLY A 78 2.14 6.61 7.61
C GLY A 78 3.26 6.10 8.53
N ILE A 79 4.00 5.08 8.09
CA ILE A 79 5.24 4.66 8.74
C ILE A 79 6.27 4.36 7.68
N GLU A 80 7.48 4.88 7.87
CA GLU A 80 8.66 4.49 7.11
C GLU A 80 9.73 3.97 8.06
N LYS A 81 10.49 2.95 7.64
CA LYS A 81 11.68 2.47 8.36
C LYS A 81 12.82 2.18 7.43
N TRP A 82 14.04 2.41 7.89
CA TRP A 82 15.25 2.22 7.12
C TRP A 82 16.12 1.08 7.67
N TYR A 83 16.91 0.48 6.80
CA TYR A 83 18.06 -0.35 7.16
C TYR A 83 19.21 0.54 7.66
N LYS A 84 20.18 -0.07 8.35
CA LYS A 84 21.38 0.65 8.83
C LYS A 84 22.19 1.33 7.71
N ASN A 85 22.09 0.83 6.48
CA ASN A 85 22.75 1.41 5.31
C ASN A 85 21.92 2.53 4.65
N GLY A 86 20.88 3.05 5.31
CA GLY A 86 20.05 4.16 4.84
C GLY A 86 19.02 3.79 3.78
N ILE A 87 18.95 2.52 3.36
CA ILE A 87 17.95 2.07 2.39
C ILE A 87 16.62 1.84 3.07
N LEU A 88 15.52 2.30 2.46
CA LEU A 88 14.17 2.08 2.97
C LEU A 88 13.92 0.57 3.11
N LYS A 89 13.42 0.15 4.26
CA LYS A 89 13.17 -1.25 4.61
C LYS A 89 11.71 -1.61 4.41
N TYR A 90 10.82 -0.74 4.87
CA TYR A 90 9.40 -0.83 4.56
C TYR A 90 8.71 0.53 4.71
N GLU A 91 7.58 0.65 4.04
CA GLU A 91 6.61 1.74 4.18
C GLU A 91 5.22 1.13 4.44
N ASP A 92 4.46 1.71 5.36
CA ASP A 92 3.09 1.33 5.67
C ASP A 92 2.19 2.56 5.55
N SER A 93 1.05 2.43 4.86
CA SER A 93 0.06 3.51 4.70
C SER A 93 -1.26 3.11 5.36
N TYR A 94 -1.85 4.04 6.08
CA TYR A 94 -3.05 3.86 6.89
C TYR A 94 -4.16 4.81 6.42
N SER A 95 -5.39 4.35 6.49
CA SER A 95 -6.59 5.20 6.36
C SER A 95 -7.35 5.11 7.66
N HIS A 96 -7.54 6.25 8.33
CA HIS A 96 -8.20 6.33 9.63
C HIS A 96 -7.61 5.33 10.66
N GLY A 97 -6.28 5.18 10.67
CA GLY A 97 -5.57 4.27 11.57
C GLY A 97 -5.61 2.78 11.16
N ILE A 98 -6.30 2.44 10.08
CA ILE A 98 -6.39 1.08 9.55
C ILE A 98 -5.39 0.92 8.40
N LEU A 99 -4.49 -0.07 8.52
CA LEU A 99 -3.49 -0.38 7.48
C LEU A 99 -4.19 -0.70 6.15
N GLN A 100 -3.76 -0.03 5.08
CA GLN A 100 -4.27 -0.21 3.70
C GLN A 100 -3.20 -0.78 2.78
N PHE A 101 -1.95 -0.35 2.95
CA PHE A 101 -0.85 -0.72 2.08
C PHE A 101 0.45 -0.90 2.84
N SER A 102 1.29 -1.83 2.40
CA SER A 102 2.63 -2.03 2.93
C SER A 102 3.58 -2.48 1.83
N THR A 103 4.67 -1.75 1.62
CA THR A 103 5.79 -2.19 0.78
C THR A 103 6.96 -2.58 1.65
N LEU A 104 7.57 -3.72 1.36
CA LEU A 104 8.87 -4.12 1.90
C LEU A 104 9.90 -4.06 0.79
N PHE A 105 11.12 -3.68 1.15
CA PHE A 105 12.25 -3.54 0.24
C PHE A 105 13.40 -4.44 0.66
N TYR A 106 14.15 -4.91 -0.32
CA TYR A 106 15.44 -5.53 -0.14
C TYR A 106 16.50 -4.50 0.27
N THR A 107 17.62 -4.98 0.81
CA THR A 107 18.75 -4.13 1.21
C THR A 107 19.46 -3.46 0.05
N ASN A 108 19.11 -3.78 -1.21
CA ASN A 108 19.56 -3.11 -2.42
C ASN A 108 18.55 -2.05 -2.92
N GLY A 109 17.47 -1.81 -2.18
CA GLY A 109 16.44 -0.82 -2.50
C GLY A 109 15.35 -1.30 -3.44
N LEU A 110 15.48 -2.51 -4.00
CA LEU A 110 14.43 -3.08 -4.85
C LEU A 110 13.23 -3.53 -4.01
N LYS A 111 12.03 -3.40 -4.57
CA LYS A 111 10.81 -3.92 -3.95
C LYS A 111 10.98 -5.43 -3.72
N HIS A 112 10.63 -5.86 -2.53
CA HIS A 112 10.57 -7.27 -2.15
C HIS A 112 9.13 -7.75 -2.16
N GLN A 113 8.24 -6.96 -1.56
CA GLN A 113 6.86 -7.37 -1.37
C GLN A 113 5.96 -6.15 -1.27
N GLU A 114 4.76 -6.24 -1.84
CA GLU A 114 3.68 -5.28 -1.62
C GLU A 114 2.47 -6.02 -1.06
N ASN A 115 1.79 -5.43 -0.09
CA ASN A 115 0.59 -5.97 0.51
C ASN A 115 -0.51 -4.91 0.47
N ILE A 116 -1.71 -5.33 0.07
CA ILE A 116 -2.91 -4.50 0.07
C ILE A 116 -3.90 -5.12 1.05
N TYR A 117 -4.47 -4.26 1.88
CA TYR A 117 -5.38 -4.61 2.95
C TYR A 117 -6.74 -3.94 2.73
N GLU A 118 -7.79 -4.63 3.10
CA GLU A 118 -9.15 -4.09 3.18
C GLU A 118 -9.67 -4.31 4.59
N ALA A 119 -10.09 -3.24 5.26
CA ALA A 119 -10.49 -3.26 6.67
C ALA A 119 -9.46 -3.98 7.59
N GLY A 120 -8.16 -3.80 7.29
CA GLY A 120 -7.05 -4.41 8.03
C GLY A 120 -6.77 -5.88 7.70
N LYS A 121 -7.53 -6.52 6.80
CA LYS A 121 -7.30 -7.90 6.34
C LYS A 121 -6.52 -7.89 5.03
N LEU A 122 -5.50 -8.75 4.91
CA LEU A 122 -4.72 -8.88 3.68
C LEU A 122 -5.59 -9.45 2.56
N ILE A 123 -5.74 -8.71 1.46
CA ILE A 123 -6.52 -9.14 0.29
C ILE A 123 -5.66 -9.43 -0.94
N LYS A 124 -4.48 -8.80 -1.02
CA LYS A 124 -3.56 -9.01 -2.14
C LYS A 124 -2.11 -8.86 -1.68
N GLN A 125 -1.25 -9.70 -2.20
CA GLN A 125 0.19 -9.66 -1.95
C GLN A 125 0.94 -9.89 -3.27
N LYS A 126 1.94 -9.08 -3.54
CA LYS A 126 2.88 -9.24 -4.65
C LYS A 126 4.28 -9.48 -4.09
N ILE A 127 5.02 -10.42 -4.67
CA ILE A 127 6.39 -10.76 -4.31
C ILE A 127 7.27 -10.59 -5.54
N TYR A 128 8.38 -9.89 -5.36
CA TYR A 128 9.28 -9.47 -6.43
C TYR A 128 10.66 -10.13 -6.30
N ALA A 129 11.37 -10.26 -7.41
CA ALA A 129 12.72 -10.78 -7.44
C ALA A 129 13.73 -9.79 -6.86
N LYS A 130 14.75 -10.33 -6.17
CA LYS A 130 15.80 -9.54 -5.54
C LYS A 130 16.71 -8.81 -6.53
N ASP A 131 16.95 -9.41 -7.69
CA ASP A 131 18.01 -8.98 -8.60
C ASP A 131 17.46 -8.39 -9.91
N SER A 132 16.14 -8.19 -10.01
CA SER A 132 15.51 -7.60 -11.19
C SER A 132 14.42 -6.61 -10.78
N ILE A 133 14.58 -5.36 -11.22
CA ILE A 133 13.61 -4.29 -10.99
C ILE A 133 12.23 -4.73 -11.44
N ASN A 134 11.24 -4.59 -10.55
CA ASN A 134 9.82 -4.85 -10.80
C ASN A 134 9.52 -6.25 -11.37
N SER A 135 10.42 -7.23 -11.21
CA SER A 135 10.16 -8.58 -11.69
C SER A 135 9.26 -9.30 -10.69
N LEU A 136 7.97 -9.32 -11.00
CA LEU A 136 6.98 -10.04 -10.21
C LEU A 136 7.26 -11.54 -10.32
N MET A 137 7.36 -12.21 -9.17
CA MET A 137 7.52 -13.67 -9.07
C MET A 137 6.22 -14.35 -8.67
N GLN A 138 5.46 -13.71 -7.79
CA GLN A 138 4.23 -14.28 -7.26
C GLN A 138 3.22 -13.19 -6.92
N GLU A 139 1.95 -13.44 -7.21
CA GLU A 139 0.82 -12.65 -6.75
C GLU A 139 -0.15 -13.58 -6.01
N ASN A 140 -0.45 -13.25 -4.76
CA ASN A 140 -1.45 -13.93 -3.95
C ASN A 140 -2.66 -13.03 -3.77
N ILE A 141 -3.85 -13.60 -3.94
CA ILE A 141 -5.12 -12.91 -3.72
C ILE A 141 -5.94 -13.73 -2.73
N TYR A 142 -6.52 -13.05 -1.76
CA TYR A 142 -7.19 -13.67 -0.61
C TYR A 142 -8.63 -13.20 -0.54
N LYS A 143 -9.57 -14.15 -0.39
CA LYS A 143 -10.99 -13.88 -0.17
C LYS A 143 -11.54 -14.96 0.75
N ASN A 144 -11.93 -14.58 1.96
CA ASN A 144 -12.39 -15.51 2.99
C ASN A 144 -11.37 -16.64 3.25
N GLN A 145 -11.74 -17.89 2.97
CA GLN A 145 -10.91 -19.09 3.12
C GLN A 145 -10.15 -19.45 1.83
N GLU A 146 -10.41 -18.73 0.75
CA GLU A 146 -9.80 -18.98 -0.56
C GLU A 146 -8.55 -18.12 -0.77
N LYS A 147 -7.57 -18.73 -1.44
CA LYS A 147 -6.34 -18.06 -1.87
C LYS A 147 -6.02 -18.48 -3.30
N ILE A 148 -5.69 -17.50 -4.13
CA ILE A 148 -5.21 -17.71 -5.50
C ILE A 148 -3.76 -17.27 -5.53
N SER A 149 -2.87 -18.15 -5.99
CA SER A 149 -1.46 -17.85 -6.18
C SER A 149 -1.12 -17.93 -7.66
N LYS A 150 -0.71 -16.81 -8.23
CA LYS A 150 -0.17 -16.70 -9.59
C LYS A 150 1.34 -16.66 -9.53
N PHE A 151 2.03 -17.40 -10.40
CA PHE A 151 3.48 -17.47 -10.44
C PHE A 151 4.00 -17.05 -11.81
N PHE A 152 5.05 -16.25 -11.77
CA PHE A 152 5.60 -15.58 -12.92
C PHE A 152 7.07 -15.91 -13.08
N LYS A 153 7.50 -16.08 -14.33
CA LYS A 153 8.89 -16.26 -14.72
C LYS A 153 9.16 -15.33 -15.89
N ASN A 154 10.17 -14.48 -15.78
CA ASN A 154 10.46 -13.44 -16.78
C ASN A 154 9.22 -12.59 -17.11
N ASN A 155 8.48 -12.20 -16.06
CA ASN A 155 7.21 -11.45 -16.15
C ASN A 155 6.08 -12.14 -16.94
N LYS A 156 6.20 -13.45 -17.24
CA LYS A 156 5.14 -14.25 -17.86
C LYS A 156 4.52 -15.20 -16.84
N LEU A 157 3.20 -15.28 -16.81
CA LEU A 157 2.46 -16.22 -15.99
C LEU A 157 2.73 -17.65 -16.48
N PHE A 158 3.20 -18.53 -15.59
CA PHE A 158 3.45 -19.94 -15.93
C PHE A 158 2.67 -20.91 -15.06
N LYS A 159 2.14 -20.45 -13.91
CA LYS A 159 1.35 -21.30 -13.01
C LYS A 159 0.32 -20.49 -12.24
N VAL A 160 -0.85 -21.06 -12.02
CA VAL A 160 -1.90 -20.56 -11.11
C VAL A 160 -2.33 -21.70 -10.21
N GLU A 161 -2.42 -21.45 -8.91
CA GLU A 161 -2.88 -22.40 -7.91
C GLU A 161 -4.04 -21.79 -7.12
N LYS A 162 -5.14 -22.54 -6.96
CA LYS A 162 -6.27 -22.18 -6.09
C LYS A 162 -6.22 -23.05 -4.84
N TYR A 163 -6.35 -22.40 -3.70
CA TYR A 163 -6.42 -23.01 -2.39
C TYR A 163 -7.75 -22.68 -1.72
N ASN A 164 -8.27 -23.62 -0.93
CA ASN A 164 -9.37 -23.40 0.00
C ASN A 164 -8.97 -23.98 1.36
N ASN A 165 -9.01 -23.18 2.42
CA ASN A 165 -8.49 -23.54 3.75
C ASN A 165 -7.05 -24.09 3.67
N ASP A 166 -6.21 -23.43 2.88
CA ASP A 166 -4.82 -23.83 2.56
C ASP A 166 -4.63 -25.20 1.90
N ILE A 167 -5.72 -25.87 1.49
CA ILE A 167 -5.67 -27.09 0.68
C ILE A 167 -5.69 -26.70 -0.80
N LEU A 168 -4.73 -27.22 -1.58
CA LEU A 168 -4.69 -27.03 -3.04
C LEU A 168 -5.88 -27.75 -3.66
N VAL A 169 -6.77 -27.01 -4.32
CA VAL A 169 -7.97 -27.55 -4.99
C VAL A 169 -7.88 -27.52 -6.50
N SER A 170 -7.02 -26.67 -7.08
CA SER A 170 -6.76 -26.65 -8.52
C SER A 170 -5.41 -26.03 -8.86
N ARG A 171 -4.80 -26.51 -9.95
CA ARG A 171 -3.59 -25.95 -10.53
C ARG A 171 -3.73 -25.86 -12.05
N ARG A 172 -3.32 -24.73 -12.62
CA ARG A 172 -3.11 -24.53 -14.07
C ARG A 172 -1.64 -24.25 -14.33
N ILE A 173 -1.09 -24.90 -15.35
CA ILE A 173 0.28 -24.65 -15.83
C ILE A 173 0.21 -24.20 -17.27
N TYR A 174 0.97 -23.17 -17.59
CA TYR A 174 1.00 -22.50 -18.89
C TYR A 174 2.37 -22.68 -19.54
N ASN A 175 2.38 -22.78 -20.86
CA ASN A 175 3.62 -22.67 -21.63
C ASN A 175 4.04 -21.20 -21.82
N GLU A 176 5.15 -20.98 -22.52
CA GLU A 176 5.72 -19.63 -22.76
C GLU A 176 4.84 -18.70 -23.60
N ASN A 177 3.84 -19.25 -24.30
CA ASN A 177 2.85 -18.52 -25.10
C ASN A 177 1.58 -18.22 -24.29
N GLY A 178 1.51 -18.60 -23.01
CA GLY A 178 0.34 -18.40 -22.17
C GLY A 178 -0.79 -19.39 -22.43
N VAL A 179 -0.53 -20.49 -23.14
CA VAL A 179 -1.51 -21.55 -23.37
C VAL A 179 -1.44 -22.57 -22.23
N ILE A 180 -2.60 -22.97 -21.70
CA ILE A 180 -2.69 -24.00 -20.67
C ILE A 180 -2.19 -25.33 -21.25
N ILE A 181 -1.19 -25.92 -20.61
CA ILE A 181 -0.66 -27.25 -20.96
C ILE A 181 -1.05 -28.32 -19.96
N GLN A 182 -1.45 -27.93 -18.75
CA GLN A 182 -1.88 -28.86 -17.71
C GLN A 182 -2.91 -28.19 -16.80
N LEU A 183 -3.97 -28.93 -16.51
CA LEU A 183 -5.01 -28.61 -15.55
C LEU A 183 -5.11 -29.77 -14.57
N GLU A 184 -4.97 -29.48 -13.29
CA GLU A 184 -5.11 -30.43 -12.20
C GLU A 184 -6.23 -29.96 -11.29
N GLU A 185 -7.16 -30.86 -10.98
CA GLU A 185 -8.27 -30.59 -10.06
C GLU A 185 -8.24 -31.62 -8.95
N TYR A 186 -8.19 -31.11 -7.73
CA TYR A 186 -8.15 -31.91 -6.52
C TYR A 186 -9.51 -31.75 -5.86
N GLY A 187 -10.44 -32.61 -6.26
CA GLY A 187 -11.80 -32.58 -5.75
C GLY A 187 -11.81 -32.74 -4.22
N LEU A 188 -12.46 -31.82 -3.52
CA LEU A 188 -13.11 -32.16 -2.26
C LEU A 188 -14.44 -32.82 -2.63
N SER A 189 -14.41 -34.12 -2.92
CA SER A 189 -15.61 -34.86 -3.28
C SER A 189 -16.69 -34.70 -2.19
N LYS A 190 -17.78 -34.01 -2.51
CA LYS A 190 -19.16 -34.41 -2.16
C LYS A 190 -20.20 -33.51 -2.86
N GLY A 191 -20.73 -34.02 -3.96
CA GLY A 191 -22.12 -33.78 -4.40
C GLY A 191 -22.37 -32.60 -5.35
N ASN A 192 -23.04 -32.92 -6.45
CA ASN A 192 -23.87 -32.03 -7.29
C ASN A 192 -23.17 -31.15 -8.31
N GLY A 193 -22.49 -31.73 -9.31
CA GLY A 193 -22.40 -31.18 -10.69
C GLY A 193 -22.03 -29.70 -10.85
N PHE A 194 -21.44 -29.10 -9.82
CA PHE A 194 -21.12 -27.69 -9.73
C PHE A 194 -19.69 -27.57 -10.22
N ASP A 195 -19.50 -26.87 -11.34
CA ASP A 195 -18.18 -26.41 -11.73
C ASP A 195 -17.70 -25.44 -10.62
N PRO A 196 -16.65 -25.80 -9.84
CA PRO A 196 -16.13 -24.93 -8.78
C PRO A 196 -15.55 -23.61 -9.32
N PHE A 197 -15.55 -23.43 -10.65
CA PHE A 197 -14.86 -22.38 -11.38
C PHE A 197 -15.77 -21.54 -12.29
N GLU A 198 -17.08 -21.78 -12.35
CA GLU A 198 -17.97 -21.00 -13.25
C GLU A 198 -18.00 -19.50 -12.91
N TYR A 199 -17.61 -19.11 -11.68
CA TYR A 199 -17.60 -17.72 -11.22
C TYR A 199 -16.21 -17.16 -10.92
N PHE A 200 -15.13 -17.93 -11.14
CA PHE A 200 -13.79 -17.54 -10.70
C PHE A 200 -13.25 -16.30 -11.43
N LEU A 201 -13.47 -16.21 -12.74
CA LEU A 201 -12.99 -15.08 -13.56
C LEU A 201 -13.90 -13.85 -13.42
N ASP A 202 -15.21 -14.06 -13.30
CA ASP A 202 -16.18 -12.98 -13.11
C ASP A 202 -16.05 -12.33 -11.73
N ASP A 203 -15.72 -13.08 -10.68
CA ASP A 203 -15.36 -12.51 -9.38
C ASP A 203 -13.99 -11.82 -9.43
N PHE A 204 -13.03 -12.32 -10.22
CA PHE A 204 -11.67 -11.79 -10.30
C PHE A 204 -11.60 -10.38 -10.90
N ASP A 205 -12.25 -10.18 -12.05
CA ASP A 205 -12.24 -8.88 -12.73
C ASP A 205 -13.11 -7.85 -12.00
N ASN A 206 -14.08 -8.29 -11.19
CA ASN A 206 -14.86 -7.43 -10.30
C ASN A 206 -14.11 -7.12 -9.00
N PHE A 207 -13.26 -8.02 -8.52
CA PHE A 207 -12.44 -7.83 -7.31
C PHE A 207 -11.35 -6.78 -7.50
N GLU A 208 -10.67 -6.75 -8.66
CA GLU A 208 -9.68 -5.71 -8.96
C GLU A 208 -10.33 -4.35 -9.31
N ARG A 209 -11.50 -4.34 -9.96
CA ARG A 209 -12.20 -3.10 -10.35
C ARG A 209 -12.82 -2.34 -9.19
N ASN A 210 -13.20 -3.02 -8.10
CA ASN A 210 -13.88 -2.41 -6.96
C ASN A 210 -12.96 -2.04 -5.78
N SER A 211 -11.63 -2.04 -5.97
CA SER A 211 -10.69 -1.56 -4.96
C SER A 211 -10.25 -0.11 -5.29
N PRO A 212 -10.91 0.92 -4.72
CA PRO A 212 -10.63 2.33 -5.04
C PRO A 212 -9.23 2.80 -4.63
N PHE A 213 -8.44 1.98 -3.95
CA PHE A 213 -7.11 2.33 -3.47
C PHE A 213 -5.99 2.17 -4.52
N LEU A 214 -6.29 1.69 -5.72
CA LEU A 214 -5.28 1.46 -6.75
C LEU A 214 -4.92 2.70 -7.61
N TYR A 215 -5.59 3.85 -7.45
CA TYR A 215 -5.42 4.95 -8.41
C TYR A 215 -4.76 6.26 -7.93
N ASP A 216 -4.59 6.55 -6.63
CA ASP A 216 -4.16 7.92 -6.23
C ASP A 216 -2.81 8.08 -5.49
N ASN A 217 -2.17 7.04 -4.95
CA ASN A 217 -0.95 7.26 -4.13
C ASN A 217 0.38 7.22 -4.90
N HIS A 218 0.40 6.87 -6.19
CA HIS A 218 1.65 6.82 -6.96
C HIS A 218 2.12 8.17 -7.52
N LYS A 219 1.30 9.24 -7.48
CA LYS A 219 1.68 10.54 -8.09
C LYS A 219 2.25 11.59 -7.12
N GLN A 220 2.03 11.47 -5.82
CA GLN A 220 2.54 12.47 -4.86
C GLN A 220 3.98 12.21 -4.39
N ASN A 221 4.44 10.95 -4.35
CA ASN A 221 5.78 10.65 -3.81
C ASN A 221 6.92 10.72 -4.84
N ASP A 222 6.64 10.59 -6.14
CA ASP A 222 7.68 10.73 -7.17
C ASP A 222 7.98 12.21 -7.49
N SER A 223 7.03 13.11 -7.27
CA SER A 223 7.18 14.54 -7.56
C SER A 223 7.88 15.32 -6.43
N GLN A 224 7.96 14.78 -5.21
CA GLN A 224 8.75 15.36 -4.12
C GLN A 224 10.19 14.79 -4.00
N ARG A 225 10.52 13.72 -4.73
CA ARG A 225 11.87 13.11 -4.67
C ARG A 225 12.95 13.77 -5.54
N GLN A 226 12.65 14.85 -6.25
CA GLN A 226 13.65 15.59 -7.03
C GLN A 226 14.33 16.77 -6.30
N GLN A 227 14.13 16.96 -4.99
CA GLN A 227 14.73 18.08 -4.26
C GLN A 227 15.40 17.70 -2.94
N ILE A 228 16.31 16.71 -2.96
CA ILE A 228 17.41 16.67 -1.98
C ILE A 228 18.68 16.22 -2.71
N THR A 229 19.27 17.12 -3.49
CA THR A 229 20.72 17.07 -3.75
C THR A 229 21.45 17.47 -2.47
N PRO A 230 22.39 16.67 -1.95
CA PRO A 230 23.29 17.16 -0.91
C PRO A 230 24.16 18.27 -1.49
N ASP A 231 24.14 19.44 -0.84
CA ASP A 231 25.03 20.57 -1.09
C ASP A 231 26.47 20.10 -0.82
N ILE A 232 27.19 19.71 -1.88
CA ILE A 232 28.63 19.45 -1.83
C ILE A 232 29.31 20.80 -1.71
N ARG A 233 29.40 21.33 -0.48
CA ARG A 233 30.32 22.43 -0.19
C ARG A 233 31.74 21.89 -0.16
N SER A 234 32.45 22.17 -1.24
CA SER A 234 33.91 22.17 -1.31
C SER A 234 34.50 23.06 -0.21
N GLY A 235 34.99 22.43 0.85
CA GLY A 235 35.87 23.06 1.83
C GLY A 235 37.33 22.87 1.41
N ASN A 236 37.98 23.95 0.99
CA ASN A 236 39.41 24.03 0.77
C ASN A 236 40.17 23.76 2.07
N TRP A 237 41.16 22.87 2.02
CA TRP A 237 42.15 22.69 3.08
C TRP A 237 43.31 23.67 2.85
N ILE A 238 43.58 24.50 3.86
CA ILE A 238 44.90 25.08 4.13
C ILE A 238 45.39 24.40 5.41
#